data_AF-A0A0N1LDW9-F1
#
_entry.id   AF-A0A0N1LDW9-F1
#
_cell.length_a   1.000
_cell.length_b   1.000
_cell.length_c   1.000
_cell.angle_alpha   90.00
_cell.angle_beta   90.00
_cell.angle_gamma   90.00
#
_symmetry.space_group_name_H-M   'P 1'
#
loop_
_entity.id
_entity.type
_entity.pdbx_description
1 polymer ?
#
loop_
_entity_poly.entity_id
_entity_poly.type
_entity_poly.pdbx_seq_one_letter_code
_entity_poly.pdbx_strand_id
1 'polypeptide(L)'
;MLIEPRRGDAEDDASSTKTHSLLAIAGTLLGEINLPKLALAWIILVLVPGILLGVAPLVVTAWYDDVADRILALAGLGPILLLGLVAAIGWFGLRPLFRAAERSFWSLISLAVQPGYVLAREGLRHLAERFLPLDASEDRRARLRGLTAFAAGLGAALIALAIAAAVWPATRWSGEIADLGQPWRILGPSLANTAVVMSAYFAGAALVWGVADASMSQPRNLVDFDDPALSSQVWRVAHLSDIHVVGERYGFRIESGRAGPRGNERLHAALERLAGIHAAAPLDLVLITGDMTDAGRSAEWAEFLDALARYPELAALTLILPGNHDVNIVDRANPARLELPGSPGKRLRQMRTLSVTEAVQGGRVHVVDKTAGVIGQTLSQHLAPHRAAIAAFADAGGLRLSRGLSAIWEASFPMVLPPAEPDGLGVVLLNSNAETHFSFTNALGLVAEEDMQAMLVALAQYPRARFIIALHHHPVEYPQQAKAFSERIGTALINGSRFIRLLKPQAHRLVAMHGHRHIDWIGRCGPLRIASAPSPVMEATNDEPTAFYIHHLGAGADGSLAMMAPERVEIRPTAGA
;
A
#
# COMPACT_ATOMS: atom_id res chain seq x y z
N MET A 1 16.76 -43.35 1.35
CA MET A 1 16.75 -42.24 0.37
C MET A 1 17.76 -41.20 0.85
N LEU A 2 18.61 -40.65 -0.02
CA LEU A 2 19.68 -39.71 0.38
C LEU A 2 19.20 -38.26 0.49
N ILE A 3 18.34 -37.83 -0.43
CA ILE A 3 17.60 -36.56 -0.37
C ILE A 3 16.12 -36.92 -0.45
N GLU A 4 15.30 -36.42 0.47
CA GLU A 4 13.84 -36.59 0.48
C GLU A 4 13.19 -35.34 -0.13
N PRO A 5 12.77 -35.35 -1.41
CA PRO A 5 12.31 -34.15 -2.12
C PRO A 5 11.05 -33.54 -1.49
N ARG A 6 10.23 -34.34 -0.81
CA ARG A 6 9.04 -33.83 -0.11
C ARG A 6 9.40 -32.91 1.04
N ARG A 7 10.62 -32.96 1.56
CA ARG A 7 11.11 -32.06 2.63
C ARG A 7 11.77 -30.79 2.09
N GLY A 8 11.82 -30.63 0.76
CA GLY A 8 12.52 -29.52 0.12
C GLY A 8 14.04 -29.61 0.27
N ASP A 9 14.72 -28.72 -0.45
CA ASP A 9 16.17 -28.59 -0.42
C ASP A 9 16.63 -27.13 -0.31
N ALA A 10 17.90 -26.85 -0.61
CA ALA A 10 18.46 -25.52 -0.44
C ALA A 10 17.82 -24.47 -1.37
N GLU A 11 17.21 -24.87 -2.48
CA GLU A 11 16.55 -23.94 -3.40
C GLU A 11 15.29 -23.33 -2.78
N ASP A 12 14.58 -24.09 -1.94
CA ASP A 12 13.38 -23.63 -1.23
C ASP A 12 13.68 -22.55 -0.18
N ASP A 13 14.94 -22.45 0.27
CA ASP A 13 15.37 -21.45 1.25
C ASP A 13 15.97 -20.19 0.59
N ALA A 14 16.22 -20.19 -0.72
CA ALA A 14 17.04 -19.17 -1.39
C ALA A 14 16.51 -17.73 -1.23
N SER A 15 15.20 -17.58 -1.06
CA SER A 15 14.51 -16.29 -0.89
C SER A 15 13.97 -16.07 0.54
N SER A 16 14.23 -16.99 1.47
CA SER A 16 13.67 -16.96 2.81
C SER A 16 14.32 -15.88 3.67
N THR A 17 13.51 -14.90 4.06
CA THR A 17 13.88 -13.80 4.96
C THR A 17 14.00 -14.27 6.41
N LYS A 18 13.48 -15.46 6.72
CA LYS A 18 13.61 -16.09 8.04
C LYS A 18 14.93 -16.85 8.21
N THR A 19 15.50 -17.40 7.13
CA THR A 19 16.79 -18.11 7.17
C THR A 19 17.97 -17.21 6.80
N HIS A 20 17.77 -16.24 5.91
CA HIS A 20 18.81 -15.36 5.41
C HIS A 20 18.59 -13.90 5.79
N SER A 21 19.69 -13.18 6.03
CA SER A 21 19.62 -11.72 6.19
C SER A 21 19.30 -11.05 4.86
N LEU A 22 18.67 -9.87 4.90
CA LEU A 22 18.42 -9.07 3.69
C LEU A 22 19.71 -8.72 2.93
N LEU A 23 20.85 -8.60 3.63
CA LEU A 23 22.14 -8.38 2.97
C LEU A 23 22.62 -9.62 2.21
N ALA A 24 22.42 -10.81 2.75
CA ALA A 24 22.73 -12.07 2.08
C ALA A 24 21.86 -12.24 0.83
N ILE A 25 20.56 -11.99 0.95
CA ILE A 25 19.61 -11.99 -0.17
C ILE A 25 20.03 -10.93 -1.21
N ALA A 26 20.38 -9.71 -0.78
CA ALA A 26 20.86 -8.67 -1.71
C ALA A 26 22.13 -9.09 -2.47
N GLY A 27 23.04 -9.79 -1.81
CA GLY A 27 24.28 -10.28 -2.42
C GLY A 27 24.03 -11.28 -3.55
N THR A 28 23.15 -12.27 -3.35
CA THR A 28 22.79 -13.24 -4.40
C THR A 28 22.06 -12.56 -5.56
N LEU A 29 21.17 -11.63 -5.23
CA LEU A 29 20.40 -10.85 -6.20
C LEU A 29 21.24 -9.99 -7.14
N LEU A 30 22.32 -9.38 -6.64
CA LEU A 30 23.22 -8.59 -7.49
C LEU A 30 23.87 -9.42 -8.59
N GLY A 31 24.04 -10.73 -8.38
CA GLY A 31 24.56 -11.66 -9.39
C GLY A 31 23.55 -12.00 -10.49
N GLU A 32 22.25 -11.95 -10.19
CA GLU A 32 21.17 -12.40 -11.09
C GLU A 32 20.36 -11.25 -11.71
N ILE A 33 20.48 -10.04 -11.17
CA ILE A 33 19.70 -8.90 -11.63
C ILE A 33 20.05 -8.51 -13.07
N ASN A 34 19.02 -8.29 -13.88
CA ASN A 34 19.21 -7.77 -15.23
C ASN A 34 19.52 -6.27 -15.19
N LEU A 35 20.82 -5.92 -15.14
CA LEU A 35 21.29 -4.53 -15.07
C LEU A 35 20.74 -3.62 -16.19
N PRO A 36 20.69 -4.04 -17.48
CA PRO A 36 20.04 -3.25 -18.53
C PRO A 36 18.57 -2.93 -18.23
N LYS A 37 17.82 -3.92 -17.72
CA LYS A 37 16.40 -3.74 -17.39
C LYS A 37 16.23 -2.83 -16.17
N LEU A 38 17.09 -2.96 -15.16
CA LEU A 38 17.11 -2.06 -14.00
C LEU A 38 17.40 -0.62 -14.41
N ALA A 39 18.42 -0.41 -15.25
CA ALA A 39 18.78 0.91 -15.78
C ALA A 39 17.60 1.52 -16.56
N LEU A 40 16.94 0.73 -17.41
CA LEU A 40 15.76 1.17 -18.15
C LEU A 40 14.59 1.54 -17.22
N ALA A 41 14.33 0.74 -16.18
CA ALA A 41 13.31 1.05 -15.18
C ALA A 41 13.61 2.39 -14.48
N TRP A 42 14.86 2.62 -14.08
CA TRP A 42 15.31 3.88 -13.47
C TRP A 42 15.15 5.07 -14.44
N ILE A 43 15.49 4.89 -15.72
CA ILE A 43 15.30 5.92 -16.74
C ILE A 43 13.82 6.30 -16.86
N ILE A 44 12.92 5.31 -16.92
CA ILE A 44 11.48 5.54 -17.10
C ILE A 44 10.84 6.17 -15.85
N LEU A 45 11.19 5.69 -14.66
CA LEU A 45 10.54 6.09 -13.40
C LEU A 45 11.13 7.35 -12.78
N VAL A 46 12.40 7.63 -13.02
CA VAL A 46 13.13 8.71 -12.32
C VAL A 46 13.66 9.73 -13.32
N LEU A 47 14.49 9.30 -14.27
CA LEU A 47 15.21 10.24 -15.14
C LEU A 47 14.29 11.03 -16.07
N VAL A 48 13.40 10.36 -16.81
CA VAL A 48 12.50 11.01 -17.77
C VAL A 48 11.54 11.98 -17.06
N PRO A 49 10.80 11.56 -16.02
CA PRO A 49 10.05 12.45 -15.14
C PRO A 49 10.87 13.65 -14.64
N GLY A 50 12.09 13.39 -14.19
CA GLY A 50 13.01 14.39 -13.70
C GLY A 50 13.35 15.43 -14.77
N ILE A 51 13.81 15.00 -15.95
CA ILE A 51 14.17 15.92 -17.05
C ILE A 51 12.96 16.76 -17.46
N LEU A 52 11.77 16.15 -17.60
CA LEU A 52 10.55 16.89 -17.98
C LEU A 52 10.24 18.01 -16.97
N LEU A 53 10.40 17.75 -15.67
CA LEU A 53 10.21 18.76 -14.63
C LEU A 53 11.21 19.93 -14.76
N GLY A 54 12.47 19.65 -15.08
CA GLY A 54 13.54 20.65 -15.19
C GLY A 54 13.53 21.44 -16.50
N VAL A 55 13.03 20.84 -17.58
CA VAL A 55 12.84 21.48 -18.88
C VAL A 55 11.63 22.43 -18.88
N ALA A 56 10.60 22.15 -18.07
CA ALA A 56 9.36 22.92 -18.09
C ALA A 56 9.56 24.45 -17.91
N PRO A 57 10.37 24.95 -16.94
CA PRO A 57 10.66 26.38 -16.82
C PRO A 57 11.32 26.98 -18.07
N LEU A 58 12.25 26.25 -18.72
CA LEU A 58 12.96 26.69 -19.92
C LEU A 58 12.00 26.85 -21.10
N VAL A 59 11.08 25.89 -21.28
CA VAL A 59 10.11 25.92 -22.38
C VAL A 59 9.05 27.02 -22.14
N VAL A 60 8.57 27.15 -20.91
CA VAL A 60 7.57 28.18 -20.56
C VAL A 60 8.13 29.58 -20.75
N THR A 61 9.38 29.82 -20.33
CA THR A 61 10.03 31.13 -20.49
C THR A 61 10.37 31.43 -21.95
N ALA A 62 10.95 30.48 -22.69
CA ALA A 62 11.23 30.64 -24.12
C ALA A 62 9.96 30.95 -24.93
N TRP A 63 8.85 30.29 -24.58
CA TRP A 63 7.55 30.56 -25.20
C TRP A 63 6.99 31.91 -24.79
N TYR A 64 7.05 32.26 -23.51
CA TYR A 64 6.57 33.55 -23.01
C TYR A 64 7.30 34.71 -23.68
N ASP A 65 8.63 34.65 -23.79
CA ASP A 65 9.42 35.72 -24.40
C ASP A 65 9.08 35.91 -25.89
N ASP A 66 9.02 34.83 -26.69
CA ASP A 66 8.67 34.91 -28.12
C ASP A 66 7.20 35.32 -28.35
N VAL A 67 6.29 34.93 -27.45
CA VAL A 67 4.87 35.32 -27.55
C VAL A 67 4.62 36.73 -27.04
N ALA A 68 5.25 37.16 -25.95
CA ALA A 68 5.12 38.52 -25.42
C ALA A 68 5.61 39.56 -26.44
N ASP A 69 6.75 39.30 -27.09
CA ASP A 69 7.31 40.14 -28.15
C ASP A 69 6.38 40.24 -29.36
N ARG A 70 5.65 39.16 -29.68
CA ARG A 70 4.69 39.14 -30.79
C ARG A 70 3.35 39.77 -30.41
N ILE A 71 2.84 39.57 -29.19
CA ILE A 71 1.56 40.13 -28.71
C ILE A 71 1.61 41.66 -28.64
N LEU A 72 2.74 42.26 -28.23
CA LEU A 72 2.93 43.71 -28.23
C LEU A 72 2.88 44.33 -29.64
N ALA A 73 3.06 43.54 -30.69
CA ALA A 73 3.02 43.97 -32.09
C ALA A 73 1.65 43.78 -32.77
N LEU A 74 0.63 43.28 -32.07
CA LEU A 74 -0.62 42.84 -32.69
C LEU A 74 -1.78 43.85 -32.51
N ALA A 75 -2.08 44.61 -33.57
CA ALA A 75 -3.34 45.35 -33.73
C ALA A 75 -4.24 44.65 -34.78
N GLY A 76 -5.25 43.88 -34.35
CA GLY A 76 -6.24 43.27 -35.26
C GLY A 76 -7.02 42.07 -34.69
N LEU A 77 -7.98 41.55 -35.48
CA LEU A 77 -8.85 40.40 -35.13
C LEU A 77 -8.21 39.00 -35.34
N GLY A 78 -7.35 38.85 -36.36
CA GLY A 78 -6.63 37.59 -36.64
C GLY A 78 -5.74 37.07 -35.49
N PRO A 79 -5.01 37.93 -34.75
CA PRO A 79 -4.23 37.56 -33.58
C PRO A 79 -5.06 36.98 -32.43
N ILE A 80 -6.29 37.47 -32.23
CA ILE A 80 -7.22 36.97 -31.21
C ILE A 80 -7.68 35.55 -31.57
N LEU A 81 -7.97 35.29 -32.84
CA LEU A 81 -8.31 33.95 -33.32
C LEU A 81 -7.13 32.97 -33.21
N LEU A 82 -5.92 33.44 -33.50
CA LEU A 82 -4.69 32.65 -33.31
C LEU A 82 -4.44 32.35 -31.82
N LEU A 83 -4.61 33.33 -30.93
CA LEU A 83 -4.53 33.13 -29.48
C LEU A 83 -5.61 32.17 -28.98
N GLY A 84 -6.82 32.25 -29.51
CA GLY A 84 -7.90 31.29 -29.24
C GLY A 84 -7.55 29.87 -29.69
N LEU A 85 -6.93 29.72 -30.87
CA LEU A 85 -6.47 28.43 -31.38
C LEU A 85 -5.28 27.88 -30.56
N VAL A 86 -4.32 28.72 -30.20
CA VAL A 86 -3.19 28.35 -29.31
C VAL A 86 -3.69 27.98 -27.92
N ALA A 87 -4.67 28.71 -27.38
CA ALA A 87 -5.32 28.38 -26.12
C ALA A 87 -6.10 27.06 -26.21
N ALA A 88 -6.79 26.79 -27.32
CA ALA A 88 -7.47 25.52 -27.55
C ALA A 88 -6.47 24.35 -27.69
N ILE A 89 -5.42 24.51 -28.50
CA ILE A 89 -4.33 23.52 -28.64
C ILE A 89 -3.62 23.32 -27.30
N GLY A 90 -3.41 24.38 -26.52
CA GLY A 90 -2.90 24.30 -25.16
C GLY A 90 -3.86 23.53 -24.25
N TRP A 91 -5.14 23.85 -24.26
CA TRP A 91 -6.14 23.20 -23.42
C TRP A 91 -6.35 21.72 -23.73
N PHE A 92 -6.32 21.32 -25.01
CA PHE A 92 -6.51 19.92 -25.41
C PHE A 92 -5.18 19.14 -25.51
N GLY A 93 -4.07 19.79 -25.85
CA GLY A 93 -2.74 19.18 -26.04
C GLY A 93 -1.82 19.26 -24.83
N LEU A 94 -1.82 20.35 -24.04
CA LEU A 94 -1.04 20.45 -22.81
C LEU A 94 -1.70 19.72 -21.65
N ARG A 95 -3.02 19.47 -21.68
CA ARG A 95 -3.70 18.78 -20.57
C ARG A 95 -3.22 17.34 -20.37
N PRO A 96 -3.00 16.51 -21.41
CA PRO A 96 -2.30 15.23 -21.28
C PRO A 96 -0.86 15.35 -20.77
N LEU A 97 -0.11 16.35 -21.23
CA LEU A 97 1.29 16.61 -20.82
C LEU A 97 1.38 17.07 -19.36
N PHE A 98 0.48 17.96 -18.93
CA PHE A 98 0.35 18.41 -17.56
C PHE A 98 -0.04 17.25 -16.65
N ARG A 99 -1.02 16.43 -17.04
CA ARG A 99 -1.38 15.21 -16.30
C ARG A 99 -0.23 14.21 -16.23
N ALA A 100 0.58 14.09 -17.29
CA ALA A 100 1.78 13.27 -17.27
C ALA A 100 2.83 13.84 -16.31
N ALA A 101 3.10 15.15 -16.36
CA ALA A 101 4.02 15.83 -15.44
C ALA A 101 3.56 15.75 -13.98
N GLU A 102 2.26 15.91 -13.72
CA GLU A 102 1.62 15.74 -12.42
C GLU A 102 1.79 14.30 -11.91
N ARG A 103 1.46 13.29 -12.72
CA ARG A 103 1.68 11.88 -12.37
C ARG A 103 3.15 11.57 -12.11
N SER A 104 4.05 12.12 -12.92
CA SER A 104 5.49 12.01 -12.77
C SER A 104 5.98 12.64 -11.47
N PHE A 105 5.47 13.82 -11.11
CA PHE A 105 5.76 14.47 -9.84
C PHE A 105 5.28 13.64 -8.65
N TRP A 106 4.03 13.18 -8.68
CA TRP A 106 3.49 12.33 -7.60
C TRP A 106 4.20 10.98 -7.52
N SER A 107 4.60 10.39 -8.66
CA SER A 107 5.40 9.17 -8.70
C SER A 107 6.77 9.36 -8.05
N LEU A 108 7.49 10.44 -8.39
CA LEU A 108 8.76 10.80 -7.76
C LEU A 108 8.60 11.05 -6.25
N ILE A 109 7.49 11.66 -5.83
CA ILE A 109 7.19 11.87 -4.41
C ILE A 109 7.03 10.53 -3.69
N SER A 110 6.21 9.63 -4.23
CA SER A 110 5.95 8.32 -3.64
C SER A 110 7.19 7.41 -3.65
N LEU A 111 8.05 7.52 -4.66
CA LEU A 111 9.21 6.64 -4.83
C LEU A 111 10.46 7.11 -4.07
N ALA A 112 10.67 8.42 -3.93
CA ALA A 112 11.90 8.98 -3.38
C ALA A 112 11.68 9.90 -2.17
N VAL A 113 10.75 10.85 -2.28
CA VAL A 113 10.59 11.93 -1.29
C VAL A 113 10.01 11.41 0.03
N GLN A 114 8.86 10.74 -0.02
CA GLN A 114 8.24 10.20 1.19
C GLN A 114 9.09 9.07 1.82
N PRO A 115 9.61 8.09 1.05
CA PRO A 115 10.53 7.09 1.61
C PRO A 115 11.78 7.70 2.23
N GLY A 116 12.35 8.75 1.64
CA GLY A 116 13.50 9.46 2.19
C GLY A 116 13.22 10.09 3.56
N TYR A 117 12.06 10.75 3.72
CA TYR A 117 11.64 11.27 5.03
C TYR A 117 11.38 10.15 6.04
N VAL A 118 10.66 9.08 5.64
CA VAL A 118 10.38 7.94 6.52
C VAL A 118 11.66 7.26 6.97
N LEU A 119 12.65 7.08 6.08
CA LEU A 119 13.96 6.53 6.42
C LEU A 119 14.69 7.41 7.43
N ALA A 120 14.69 8.74 7.24
CA ALA A 120 15.28 9.67 8.21
C ALA A 120 14.57 9.60 9.57
N ARG A 121 13.23 9.57 9.56
CA ARG A 121 12.38 9.52 10.77
C ARG A 121 12.60 8.23 11.55
N GLU A 122 12.46 7.08 10.90
CA GLU A 122 12.63 5.78 11.56
C GLU A 122 14.09 5.50 11.89
N GLY A 123 15.05 5.97 11.09
CA GLY A 123 16.48 5.86 11.40
C GLY A 123 16.85 6.62 12.67
N LEU A 124 16.44 7.88 12.77
CA LEU A 124 16.68 8.68 13.97
C LEU A 124 15.93 8.12 15.17
N ARG A 125 14.69 7.65 14.99
CA ARG A 125 13.92 7.00 16.05
C ARG A 125 14.58 5.70 16.54
N HIS A 126 14.99 4.83 15.63
CA HIS A 126 15.65 3.57 15.98
C HIS A 126 16.96 3.81 16.74
N LEU A 127 17.73 4.84 16.35
CA LEU A 127 18.93 5.23 17.08
C LEU A 127 18.59 5.80 18.47
N ALA A 128 17.64 6.72 18.55
CA ALA A 128 17.28 7.40 19.79
C ALA A 128 16.66 6.44 20.83
N GLU A 129 15.84 5.48 20.38
CA GLU A 129 15.19 4.49 21.25
C GLU A 129 16.21 3.54 21.92
N ARG A 130 17.42 3.36 21.37
CA ARG A 130 18.49 2.59 22.02
C ARG A 130 18.97 3.21 23.34
N PHE A 131 18.74 4.51 23.53
CA PHE A 131 19.12 5.23 24.74
C PHE A 131 17.96 5.36 25.75
N LEU A 132 16.79 4.82 25.45
CA LEU A 132 15.67 4.74 26.40
C LEU A 132 15.84 3.52 27.31
N PRO A 133 15.65 3.66 28.64
CA PRO A 133 15.50 2.53 29.54
C PRO A 133 14.36 1.60 29.10
N LEU A 134 14.51 0.28 29.33
CA LEU A 134 13.50 -0.72 28.97
C LEU A 134 12.16 -0.49 29.69
N ASP A 135 12.20 0.06 30.90
CA ASP A 135 11.06 0.41 31.76
C ASP A 135 10.53 1.84 31.52
N ALA A 136 11.04 2.56 30.51
CA ALA A 136 10.58 3.90 30.20
C ALA A 136 9.07 3.91 29.91
N SER A 137 8.35 4.85 30.55
CA SER A 137 6.92 5.02 30.38
C SER A 137 6.52 5.30 28.93
N GLU A 138 5.32 4.87 28.55
CA GLU A 138 4.74 5.13 27.22
C GLU A 138 4.69 6.63 26.88
N ASP A 139 4.49 7.50 27.87
CA ASP A 139 4.53 8.95 27.66
C ASP A 139 5.92 9.46 27.29
N ARG A 140 6.97 8.93 27.94
CA ARG A 140 8.35 9.28 27.60
C ARG A 140 8.72 8.78 26.21
N ARG A 141 8.31 7.56 25.86
CA ARG A 141 8.47 6.99 24.51
C ARG A 141 7.76 7.84 23.46
N ALA A 142 6.50 8.20 23.69
CA ALA A 142 5.73 9.06 22.80
C ALA A 142 6.37 10.44 22.60
N ARG A 143 6.84 11.08 23.69
CA ARG A 143 7.56 12.37 23.59
C ARG A 143 8.83 12.25 22.77
N LEU A 144 9.63 11.20 22.99
CA LEU A 144 10.84 10.97 22.21
C LEU A 144 10.51 10.80 20.73
N ARG A 145 9.50 9.99 20.39
CA ARG A 145 9.08 9.77 19.00
C ARG A 145 8.61 11.03 18.30
N GLY A 146 7.91 11.91 19.02
CA GLY A 146 7.52 13.21 18.48
C GLY A 146 8.74 14.10 18.23
N LEU A 147 9.67 14.16 19.17
CA LEU A 147 10.92 14.93 19.02
C LEU A 147 11.78 14.40 17.87
N THR A 148 11.92 13.09 17.72
CA THR A 148 12.69 12.50 16.61
C THR A 148 12.01 12.72 15.27
N ALA A 149 10.68 12.75 15.20
CA ALA A 149 9.98 13.09 13.97
C ALA A 149 10.22 14.54 13.54
N PHE A 150 10.17 15.50 14.49
CA PHE A 150 10.51 16.89 14.22
C PHE A 150 11.97 17.04 13.79
N ALA A 151 12.91 16.45 14.55
CA ALA A 151 14.33 16.53 14.27
C ALA A 151 14.70 15.89 12.92
N ALA A 152 14.07 14.76 12.56
CA ALA A 152 14.24 14.15 11.25
C ALA A 152 13.73 15.04 10.12
N GLY A 153 12.57 15.69 10.30
CA GLY A 153 12.02 16.63 9.32
C GLY A 153 12.93 17.85 9.11
N LEU A 154 13.42 18.44 10.21
CA LEU A 154 14.36 19.55 10.17
C LEU A 154 15.69 19.14 9.52
N GLY A 155 16.27 18.01 9.92
CA GLY A 155 17.52 17.50 9.38
C GLY A 155 17.42 17.20 7.88
N ALA A 156 16.37 16.50 7.45
CA ALA A 156 16.12 16.21 6.04
C ALA A 156 15.96 17.51 5.22
N ALA A 157 15.27 18.52 5.77
CA ALA A 157 15.11 19.79 5.09
C ALA A 157 16.42 20.58 4.96
N LEU A 158 17.25 20.61 6.00
CA LEU A 158 18.57 21.25 5.93
C LEU A 158 19.48 20.58 4.90
N ILE A 159 19.48 19.24 4.85
CA ILE A 159 20.24 18.48 3.84
C ILE A 159 19.72 18.79 2.43
N ALA A 160 18.40 18.80 2.24
CA ALA A 160 17.80 19.10 0.95
C ALA A 160 18.14 20.54 0.48
N LEU A 161 18.08 21.53 1.37
CA LEU A 161 18.49 22.91 1.07
C LEU A 161 19.97 23.02 0.76
N ALA A 162 20.84 22.26 1.45
CA ALA A 162 22.26 22.21 1.14
C ALA A 162 22.52 21.64 -0.26
N ILE A 163 21.81 20.59 -0.65
CA ILE A 163 21.85 20.04 -2.02
C ILE A 163 21.38 21.10 -3.03
N ALA A 164 20.26 21.77 -2.77
CA ALA A 164 19.75 22.83 -3.64
C ALA A 164 20.78 23.96 -3.81
N ALA A 165 21.40 24.41 -2.72
CA ALA A 165 22.43 25.46 -2.75
C ALA A 165 23.68 25.02 -3.53
N ALA A 166 24.11 23.77 -3.38
CA ALA A 166 25.27 23.23 -4.09
C ALA A 166 25.01 23.08 -5.61
N VAL A 167 23.78 22.72 -6.00
CA VAL A 167 23.40 22.54 -7.41
C VAL A 167 22.99 23.86 -8.08
N TRP A 168 22.58 24.87 -7.32
CA TRP A 168 22.11 26.17 -7.82
C TRP A 168 22.97 26.80 -8.93
N PRO A 169 24.32 26.82 -8.85
CA PRO A 169 25.16 27.42 -9.90
C PRO A 169 25.05 26.74 -11.27
N ALA A 170 24.58 25.50 -11.32
CA ALA A 170 24.38 24.75 -12.56
C ALA A 170 22.96 24.91 -13.14
N THR A 171 22.05 25.63 -12.45
CA THR A 171 20.67 25.85 -12.90
C THR A 171 20.59 26.88 -14.01
N ARG A 172 19.54 26.79 -14.82
CA ARG A 172 19.17 27.77 -15.84
C ARG A 172 17.65 27.86 -15.87
N TRP A 173 17.08 29.03 -15.55
CA TRP A 173 15.63 29.19 -15.46
C TRP A 173 14.98 29.83 -16.69
N SER A 174 15.79 30.39 -17.59
CA SER A 174 15.36 30.98 -18.86
C SER A 174 15.91 30.19 -20.05
N GLY A 175 15.03 29.85 -21.00
CA GLY A 175 15.38 29.18 -22.26
C GLY A 175 15.24 30.09 -23.48
N GLU A 176 15.84 29.68 -24.60
CA GLU A 176 15.68 30.30 -25.92
C GLU A 176 15.15 29.27 -26.93
N ILE A 177 14.43 29.69 -27.96
CA ILE A 177 13.95 28.78 -29.03
C ILE A 177 15.12 28.07 -29.73
N ALA A 178 16.28 28.73 -29.82
CA ALA A 178 17.50 28.15 -30.39
C ALA A 178 18.00 26.91 -29.61
N ASP A 179 17.65 26.78 -28.33
CA ASP A 179 18.01 25.64 -27.50
C ASP A 179 17.35 24.33 -27.98
N LEU A 180 16.21 24.40 -28.69
CA LEU A 180 15.55 23.24 -29.29
C LEU A 180 16.41 22.57 -30.38
N GLY A 181 17.26 23.36 -31.05
CA GLY A 181 18.24 22.87 -32.01
C GLY A 181 19.48 22.25 -31.37
N GLN A 182 19.68 22.42 -30.06
CA GLN A 182 20.87 21.96 -29.32
C GLN A 182 20.56 21.25 -27.97
N PRO A 183 19.84 20.11 -27.96
CA PRO A 183 19.40 19.42 -26.74
C PRO A 183 20.45 19.11 -25.65
N TRP A 184 21.73 19.06 -25.98
CA TRP A 184 22.83 18.83 -25.03
C TRP A 184 23.10 20.06 -24.15
N ARG A 185 22.78 21.28 -24.64
CA ARG A 185 22.88 22.52 -23.85
C ARG A 185 21.80 22.64 -22.77
N ILE A 186 20.66 21.97 -22.95
CA ILE A 186 19.55 21.99 -21.99
C ILE A 186 19.59 20.84 -21.01
N LEU A 187 20.22 19.70 -21.36
CA LEU A 187 20.19 18.50 -20.52
C LEU A 187 20.79 18.74 -19.12
N GLY A 188 22.01 19.28 -19.05
CA GLY A 188 22.69 19.58 -17.79
C GLY A 188 21.90 20.56 -16.90
N PRO A 189 21.53 21.75 -17.42
CA PRO A 189 20.72 22.70 -16.66
C PRO A 189 19.34 22.17 -16.27
N SER A 190 18.71 21.34 -17.11
CA SER A 190 17.42 20.72 -16.77
C SER A 190 17.57 19.78 -15.58
N LEU A 191 18.59 18.91 -15.55
CA LEU A 191 18.85 18.05 -14.39
C LEU A 191 19.13 18.87 -13.13
N ALA A 192 19.87 19.97 -13.25
CA ALA A 192 20.13 20.89 -12.14
C ALA A 192 18.85 21.56 -11.63
N ASN A 193 18.00 22.07 -12.53
CA ASN A 193 16.69 22.64 -12.19
C ASN A 193 15.83 21.62 -11.45
N THR A 194 15.75 20.39 -11.97
CA THR A 194 15.00 19.29 -11.34
C THR A 194 15.49 19.03 -9.93
N ALA A 195 16.80 18.91 -9.73
CA ALA A 195 17.39 18.69 -8.42
C ALA A 195 17.01 19.82 -7.45
N VAL A 196 17.10 21.09 -7.88
CA VAL A 196 16.72 22.24 -7.06
C VAL A 196 15.22 22.26 -6.74
N VAL A 197 14.34 22.05 -7.72
CA VAL A 197 12.88 21.99 -7.51
C VAL A 197 12.52 20.88 -6.52
N MET A 198 13.06 19.67 -6.74
CA MET A 198 12.78 18.52 -5.89
C MET A 198 13.33 18.71 -4.48
N SER A 199 14.54 19.25 -4.33
CA SER A 199 15.13 19.56 -3.03
C SER A 199 14.36 20.63 -2.27
N ALA A 200 13.94 21.71 -2.94
CA ALA A 200 13.14 22.76 -2.32
C ALA A 200 11.77 22.25 -1.87
N TYR A 201 11.10 21.46 -2.73
CA TYR A 201 9.86 20.78 -2.36
C TYR A 201 10.05 19.83 -1.19
N PHE A 202 11.08 18.97 -1.23
CA PHE A 202 11.35 18.02 -0.15
C PHE A 202 11.66 18.73 1.16
N ALA A 203 12.38 19.85 1.14
CA ALA A 203 12.65 20.64 2.33
C ALA A 203 11.35 21.15 2.99
N GLY A 204 10.45 21.75 2.19
CA GLY A 204 9.15 22.19 2.68
C GLY A 204 8.30 21.03 3.17
N ALA A 205 8.21 19.94 2.40
CA ALA A 205 7.43 18.76 2.74
C ALA A 205 7.94 18.07 4.01
N ALA A 206 9.25 17.87 4.14
CA ALA A 206 9.86 17.23 5.32
C ALA A 206 9.66 18.05 6.59
N LEU A 207 9.70 19.38 6.53
CA LEU A 207 9.35 20.24 7.66
C LEU A 207 7.88 20.09 8.05
N VAL A 208 6.97 20.18 7.07
CA VAL A 208 5.53 20.04 7.31
C VAL A 208 5.21 18.66 7.88
N TRP A 209 5.79 17.59 7.34
CA TRP A 209 5.61 16.23 7.85
C TRP A 209 6.26 16.06 9.22
N GLY A 210 7.46 16.59 9.44
CA GLY A 210 8.14 16.59 10.74
C GLY A 210 7.30 17.23 11.84
N VAL A 211 6.75 18.41 11.59
CA VAL A 211 5.85 19.10 12.53
C VAL A 211 4.54 18.34 12.72
N ALA A 212 3.95 17.85 11.63
CA ALA A 212 2.72 17.08 11.70
C ALA A 212 2.88 15.81 12.52
N ASP A 213 3.92 15.04 12.28
CA ASP A 213 4.19 13.78 12.96
C ASP A 213 4.60 13.99 14.41
N ALA A 214 5.29 15.10 14.70
CA ALA A 214 5.66 15.48 16.07
C ALA A 214 4.45 15.90 16.92
N SER A 215 3.46 16.56 16.30
CA SER A 215 2.23 17.02 16.96
C SER A 215 1.14 15.96 17.00
N MET A 216 1.28 14.90 16.21
CA MET A 216 0.37 13.78 16.17
C MET A 216 0.51 12.88 17.40
N SER A 217 -0.61 12.32 17.85
CA SER A 217 -0.60 11.26 18.86
C SER A 217 0.26 10.09 18.37
N GLN A 218 1.17 9.61 19.21
CA GLN A 218 2.04 8.48 18.85
C GLN A 218 1.33 7.14 19.08
N PRO A 219 1.69 6.09 18.32
CA PRO A 219 1.15 4.74 18.53
C PRO A 219 1.49 4.23 19.93
N ARG A 220 0.51 3.61 20.57
CA ARG A 220 0.59 3.01 21.91
C ARG A 220 -0.15 1.68 21.94
N ASN A 221 0.28 0.79 22.82
CA ASN A 221 -0.49 -0.43 23.10
C ASN A 221 -1.86 -0.07 23.69
N LEU A 222 -2.85 -0.90 23.41
CA LEU A 222 -4.15 -0.81 24.06
C LEU A 222 -4.05 -1.54 25.41
N VAL A 223 -4.33 -0.83 26.49
CA VAL A 223 -4.20 -1.36 27.86
C VAL A 223 -5.51 -1.95 28.35
N ASP A 224 -6.61 -1.23 28.07
CA ASP A 224 -7.95 -1.59 28.52
C ASP A 224 -8.88 -1.78 27.32
N PHE A 225 -9.74 -2.79 27.43
CA PHE A 225 -10.82 -3.06 26.49
C PHE A 225 -12.16 -2.63 27.11
N ASP A 226 -13.14 -2.35 26.25
CA ASP A 226 -14.45 -1.91 26.71
C ASP A 226 -15.27 -3.08 27.28
N ASP A 227 -16.17 -2.78 28.22
CA ASP A 227 -17.07 -3.76 28.82
C ASP A 227 -18.24 -4.08 27.86
N PRO A 228 -18.50 -5.36 27.54
CA PRO A 228 -19.63 -5.75 26.71
C PRO A 228 -20.99 -5.30 27.25
N ALA A 229 -21.16 -5.18 28.56
CA ALA A 229 -22.43 -4.76 29.17
C ALA A 229 -22.83 -3.32 28.81
N LEU A 230 -21.89 -2.52 28.30
CA LEU A 230 -22.11 -1.13 27.89
C LEU A 230 -22.46 -0.98 26.40
N SER A 231 -22.55 -2.10 25.66
CA SER A 231 -22.87 -2.10 24.23
C SER A 231 -24.29 -2.59 23.98
N SER A 232 -25.05 -1.87 23.17
CA SER A 232 -26.42 -2.27 22.80
C SER A 232 -26.46 -3.40 21.77
N GLN A 233 -25.39 -3.53 20.99
CA GLN A 233 -25.19 -4.57 19.98
C GLN A 233 -23.70 -4.93 19.94
N VAL A 234 -23.39 -6.20 19.70
CA VAL A 234 -22.03 -6.71 19.55
C VAL A 234 -21.93 -7.50 18.26
N TRP A 235 -20.95 -7.13 17.42
CA TRP A 235 -20.58 -7.84 16.20
C TRP A 235 -19.34 -8.69 16.43
N ARG A 236 -19.39 -9.93 15.94
CA ARG A 236 -18.30 -10.91 16.00
C ARG A 236 -17.61 -11.00 14.65
N VAL A 237 -16.37 -10.53 14.61
CA VAL A 237 -15.57 -10.41 13.39
C VAL A 237 -14.35 -11.30 13.48
N ALA A 238 -14.29 -12.34 12.65
CA ALA A 238 -13.04 -13.09 12.48
C ALA A 238 -12.06 -12.26 11.65
N HIS A 239 -10.86 -12.02 12.17
CA HIS A 239 -9.81 -11.27 11.48
C HIS A 239 -8.61 -12.18 11.24
N LEU A 240 -8.45 -12.56 9.98
CA LEU A 240 -7.33 -13.34 9.47
C LEU A 240 -6.49 -12.45 8.55
N SER A 241 -5.23 -12.83 8.34
CA SER A 241 -4.35 -12.17 7.38
C SER A 241 -3.22 -13.09 6.96
N ASP A 242 -2.54 -12.77 5.87
CA ASP A 242 -1.25 -13.37 5.51
C ASP A 242 -1.35 -14.90 5.41
N ILE A 243 -2.27 -15.38 4.58
CA ILE A 243 -2.54 -16.81 4.40
C ILE A 243 -1.42 -17.50 3.60
N HIS A 244 -0.86 -16.80 2.60
CA HIS A 244 0.19 -17.28 1.70
C HIS A 244 -0.07 -18.71 1.21
N VAL A 245 -1.18 -18.90 0.48
CA VAL A 245 -1.46 -20.16 -0.21
C VAL A 245 -0.38 -20.42 -1.26
N VAL A 246 0.10 -21.66 -1.28
CA VAL A 246 1.00 -22.18 -2.33
C VAL A 246 0.22 -23.07 -3.29
N GLY A 247 0.63 -23.12 -4.56
CA GLY A 247 -0.07 -23.91 -5.59
C GLY A 247 0.24 -25.40 -5.55
N GLU A 248 1.26 -25.82 -4.79
CA GLU A 248 1.72 -27.20 -4.72
C GLU A 248 1.45 -27.83 -3.35
N ARG A 249 1.08 -29.12 -3.34
CA ARG A 249 0.86 -29.90 -2.11
C ARG A 249 2.04 -29.86 -1.13
N TYR A 250 3.26 -29.80 -1.67
CA TYR A 250 4.50 -29.76 -0.90
C TYR A 250 5.25 -28.43 -1.05
N GLY A 251 4.58 -27.38 -1.53
CA GLY A 251 5.21 -26.08 -1.77
C GLY A 251 5.62 -25.37 -0.48
N PHE A 252 6.68 -24.56 -0.57
CA PHE A 252 7.18 -23.70 0.52
C PHE A 252 6.92 -22.22 0.22
N ARG A 253 6.60 -21.43 1.24
CA ARG A 253 6.41 -19.98 1.09
C ARG A 253 7.74 -19.27 0.89
N ILE A 254 7.73 -18.20 0.11
CA ILE A 254 8.93 -17.36 -0.16
C ILE A 254 9.62 -16.97 1.15
N GLU A 255 8.87 -16.42 2.10
CA GLU A 255 9.48 -15.82 3.28
C GLU A 255 10.00 -16.84 4.29
N SER A 256 9.30 -17.96 4.45
CA SER A 256 9.66 -18.96 5.46
C SER A 256 10.63 -20.02 4.96
N GLY A 257 10.63 -20.32 3.66
CA GLY A 257 11.32 -21.49 3.12
C GLY A 257 10.93 -22.77 3.87
N ARG A 258 11.91 -23.64 4.13
CA ARG A 258 11.72 -24.91 4.87
C ARG A 258 11.57 -24.75 6.38
N ALA A 259 11.81 -23.55 6.93
CA ALA A 259 11.58 -23.29 8.35
C ALA A 259 10.09 -23.17 8.69
N GLY A 260 9.25 -22.81 7.72
CA GLY A 260 7.80 -22.64 7.88
C GLY A 260 6.98 -23.86 7.47
N PRO A 261 5.65 -23.70 7.42
CA PRO A 261 4.76 -24.77 7.01
C PRO A 261 4.90 -25.10 5.52
N ARG A 262 4.75 -26.39 5.22
CA ARG A 262 4.74 -26.94 3.86
C ARG A 262 3.29 -27.20 3.42
N GLY A 263 2.95 -26.84 2.18
CA GLY A 263 1.60 -27.05 1.63
C GLY A 263 0.51 -26.22 2.33
N ASN A 264 -0.76 -26.58 2.17
CA ASN A 264 -1.89 -25.75 2.64
C ASN A 264 -2.63 -26.32 3.86
N GLU A 265 -2.07 -27.32 4.55
CA GLU A 265 -2.75 -28.00 5.67
C GLU A 265 -3.09 -27.04 6.83
N ARG A 266 -2.24 -26.07 7.14
CA ARG A 266 -2.54 -25.05 8.17
C ARG A 266 -3.75 -24.18 7.80
N LEU A 267 -3.91 -23.83 6.52
CA LEU A 267 -5.11 -23.12 6.05
C LEU A 267 -6.35 -24.00 6.22
N HIS A 268 -6.28 -25.27 5.85
CA HIS A 268 -7.41 -26.19 6.02
C HIS A 268 -7.83 -26.32 7.48
N ALA A 269 -6.87 -26.47 8.39
CA ALA A 269 -7.13 -26.51 9.83
C ALA A 269 -7.70 -25.18 10.36
N ALA A 270 -7.22 -24.04 9.87
CA ALA A 270 -7.74 -22.73 10.23
C ALA A 270 -9.20 -22.55 9.80
N LEU A 271 -9.55 -22.94 8.57
CA LEU A 271 -10.93 -22.87 8.06
C LEU A 271 -11.86 -23.85 8.77
N GLU A 272 -11.40 -25.07 9.05
CA GLU A 272 -12.17 -26.05 9.85
C GLU A 272 -12.47 -25.50 11.24
N ARG A 273 -11.45 -24.95 11.91
CA ARG A 273 -11.60 -24.33 13.23
C ARG A 273 -12.56 -23.15 13.19
N LEU A 274 -12.45 -22.30 12.18
CA LEU A 274 -13.32 -21.15 11.99
C LEU A 274 -14.78 -21.56 11.73
N ALA A 275 -15.00 -22.62 10.96
CA ALA A 275 -16.34 -23.18 10.70
C ALA A 275 -16.96 -23.72 11.98
N GLY A 276 -16.18 -24.44 12.80
CA GLY A 276 -16.63 -24.90 14.12
C GLY A 276 -16.98 -23.74 15.07
N ILE A 277 -16.23 -22.64 15.04
CA ILE A 277 -16.54 -21.43 15.81
C ILE A 277 -17.86 -20.81 15.33
N HIS A 278 -18.05 -20.66 14.02
CA HIS A 278 -19.27 -20.12 13.43
C HIS A 278 -20.51 -20.95 13.78
N ALA A 279 -20.41 -22.28 13.70
CA ALA A 279 -21.49 -23.19 14.02
C ALA A 279 -21.90 -23.14 15.50
N ALA A 280 -20.93 -22.96 16.40
CA ALA A 280 -21.19 -22.86 17.84
C ALA A 280 -21.78 -21.51 18.24
N ALA A 281 -21.27 -20.43 17.64
CA ALA A 281 -21.75 -19.08 17.80
C ALA A 281 -21.55 -18.34 16.47
N PRO A 282 -22.63 -17.85 15.84
CA PRO A 282 -22.53 -17.19 14.53
C PRO A 282 -21.56 -16.00 14.55
N LEU A 283 -20.84 -15.86 13.43
CA LEU A 283 -19.99 -14.72 13.12
C LEU A 283 -20.79 -13.78 12.21
N ASP A 284 -20.58 -12.48 12.37
CA ASP A 284 -21.18 -11.48 11.49
C ASP A 284 -20.32 -11.22 10.25
N LEU A 285 -19.01 -11.45 10.36
CA LEU A 285 -18.04 -11.15 9.31
C LEU A 285 -16.79 -12.01 9.44
N VAL A 286 -16.24 -12.45 8.31
CA VAL A 286 -14.86 -12.96 8.22
C VAL A 286 -14.07 -11.97 7.36
N LEU A 287 -13.00 -11.39 7.88
CA LEU A 287 -12.16 -10.42 7.18
C LEU A 287 -10.75 -11.00 7.01
N ILE A 288 -10.29 -11.11 5.75
CA ILE A 288 -8.92 -11.51 5.42
C ILE A 288 -8.16 -10.30 4.87
N THR A 289 -7.22 -9.76 5.65
CA THR A 289 -6.53 -8.49 5.35
C THR A 289 -5.29 -8.66 4.47
N GLY A 290 -5.42 -9.37 3.34
CA GLY A 290 -4.37 -9.49 2.32
C GLY A 290 -3.48 -10.70 2.43
N ASP A 291 -2.66 -10.87 1.39
CA ASP A 291 -1.74 -11.98 1.17
C ASP A 291 -2.44 -13.33 1.27
N MET A 292 -3.53 -13.46 0.50
CA MET A 292 -4.19 -14.75 0.31
C MET A 292 -3.24 -15.73 -0.39
N THR A 293 -2.44 -15.25 -1.34
CA THR A 293 -1.50 -16.06 -2.13
C THR A 293 -0.06 -15.69 -1.81
N ASP A 294 0.87 -16.62 -2.04
CA ASP A 294 2.31 -16.38 -1.83
C ASP A 294 2.95 -15.59 -3.00
N ALA A 295 2.41 -15.66 -4.21
CA ALA A 295 2.97 -14.98 -5.38
C ALA A 295 1.93 -14.52 -6.43
N GLY A 296 0.64 -14.50 -6.11
CA GLY A 296 -0.43 -14.11 -7.05
C GLY A 296 -0.57 -15.04 -8.25
N ARG A 297 -0.15 -16.31 -8.12
CA ARG A 297 -0.22 -17.30 -9.21
C ARG A 297 -1.62 -17.88 -9.32
N SER A 298 -2.00 -18.29 -10.53
CA SER A 298 -3.34 -18.88 -10.78
C SER A 298 -3.58 -20.15 -9.96
N ALA A 299 -2.58 -21.00 -9.79
CA ALA A 299 -2.69 -22.22 -8.98
C ALA A 299 -2.92 -21.90 -7.49
N GLU A 300 -2.29 -20.85 -6.96
CA GLU A 300 -2.47 -20.42 -5.57
C GLU A 300 -3.89 -19.88 -5.34
N TRP A 301 -4.40 -19.09 -6.29
CA TRP A 301 -5.80 -18.63 -6.25
C TRP A 301 -6.81 -19.77 -6.35
N ALA A 302 -6.53 -20.80 -7.17
CA ALA A 302 -7.39 -21.98 -7.27
C ALA A 302 -7.45 -22.74 -5.93
N GLU A 303 -6.31 -23.00 -5.30
CA GLU A 303 -6.23 -23.65 -3.99
C GLU A 303 -6.96 -22.84 -2.91
N PHE A 304 -6.84 -21.51 -2.91
CA PHE A 304 -7.57 -20.64 -1.99
C PHE A 304 -9.10 -20.74 -2.19
N LEU A 305 -9.57 -20.65 -3.43
CA LEU A 305 -10.99 -20.74 -3.76
C LEU A 305 -11.56 -22.10 -3.40
N ASP A 306 -10.86 -23.19 -3.73
CA ASP A 306 -11.29 -24.55 -3.42
C ASP A 306 -11.33 -24.81 -1.91
N ALA A 307 -10.37 -24.27 -1.16
CA ALA A 307 -10.37 -24.36 0.30
C ALA A 307 -11.59 -23.62 0.91
N LEU A 308 -11.88 -22.41 0.43
CA LEU A 308 -13.02 -21.62 0.91
C LEU A 308 -14.37 -22.24 0.50
N ALA A 309 -14.47 -22.80 -0.72
CA ALA A 309 -15.69 -23.41 -1.24
C ALA A 309 -16.18 -24.62 -0.43
N ARG A 310 -15.30 -25.27 0.34
CA ARG A 310 -15.68 -26.34 1.29
C ARG A 310 -16.56 -25.83 2.45
N TYR A 311 -16.57 -24.53 2.69
CA TYR A 311 -17.29 -23.90 3.80
C TYR A 311 -18.19 -22.76 3.28
N PRO A 312 -19.31 -23.07 2.60
CA PRO A 312 -20.15 -22.07 1.94
C PRO A 312 -20.73 -21.01 2.89
N GLU A 313 -21.03 -21.38 4.13
CA GLU A 313 -21.50 -20.43 5.15
C GLU A 313 -20.43 -19.40 5.52
N LEU A 314 -19.17 -19.84 5.66
CA LEU A 314 -18.04 -18.91 5.87
C LEU A 314 -17.82 -18.05 4.62
N ALA A 315 -17.84 -18.66 3.43
CA ALA A 315 -17.64 -17.96 2.16
C ALA A 315 -18.65 -16.80 1.98
N ALA A 316 -19.90 -16.98 2.42
CA ALA A 316 -20.93 -15.93 2.38
C ALA A 316 -20.62 -14.73 3.28
N LEU A 317 -19.81 -14.92 4.33
CA LEU A 317 -19.40 -13.90 5.29
C LEU A 317 -18.02 -13.31 4.99
N THR A 318 -17.22 -13.96 4.15
CA THR A 318 -15.82 -13.58 3.90
C THR A 318 -15.71 -12.31 3.08
N LEU A 319 -14.91 -11.36 3.54
CA LEU A 319 -14.39 -10.24 2.78
C LEU A 319 -12.86 -10.35 2.68
N ILE A 320 -12.33 -10.04 1.51
CA ILE A 320 -10.89 -10.03 1.22
C ILE A 320 -10.46 -8.70 0.61
N LEU A 321 -9.20 -8.32 0.82
CA LEU A 321 -8.53 -7.19 0.20
C LEU A 321 -7.12 -7.61 -0.24
N PRO A 322 -6.49 -6.96 -1.23
CA PRO A 322 -5.19 -7.39 -1.74
C PRO A 322 -4.04 -7.07 -0.77
N GLY A 323 -3.13 -8.01 -0.58
CA GLY A 323 -1.79 -7.75 -0.02
C GLY A 323 -0.71 -7.69 -1.09
N ASN A 324 0.55 -7.48 -0.68
CA ASN A 324 1.66 -7.33 -1.63
C ASN A 324 2.03 -8.63 -2.34
N HIS A 325 1.89 -9.79 -1.70
CA HIS A 325 2.16 -11.07 -2.32
C HIS A 325 1.18 -11.39 -3.45
N ASP A 326 -0.06 -10.91 -3.33
CA ASP A 326 -1.09 -11.09 -4.33
C ASP A 326 -0.80 -10.37 -5.66
N VAL A 327 -0.03 -9.27 -5.64
CA VAL A 327 0.10 -8.37 -6.80
C VAL A 327 1.54 -7.99 -7.18
N ASN A 328 2.48 -7.97 -6.23
CA ASN A 328 3.83 -7.40 -6.43
C ASN A 328 4.92 -8.45 -6.68
N ILE A 329 4.67 -9.73 -6.40
CA ILE A 329 5.66 -10.79 -6.61
C ILE A 329 5.75 -11.12 -8.09
N VAL A 330 6.91 -10.81 -8.68
CA VAL A 330 7.18 -11.06 -10.09
C VAL A 330 7.49 -12.53 -10.32
N ASP A 331 8.33 -13.11 -9.46
CA ASP A 331 8.71 -14.50 -9.51
C ASP A 331 8.99 -15.03 -8.11
N ARG A 332 8.34 -16.14 -7.77
CA ARG A 332 8.51 -16.84 -6.50
C ARG A 332 9.90 -17.46 -6.36
N ALA A 333 10.48 -17.93 -7.48
CA ALA A 333 11.75 -18.64 -7.46
C ALA A 333 12.96 -17.71 -7.67
N ASN A 334 12.73 -16.47 -8.09
CA ASN A 334 13.81 -15.54 -8.39
C ASN A 334 13.46 -14.11 -7.95
N PRO A 335 13.89 -13.68 -6.76
CA PRO A 335 13.62 -12.33 -6.28
C PRO A 335 14.36 -11.23 -7.09
N ALA A 336 15.32 -11.57 -7.95
CA ALA A 336 16.06 -10.63 -8.80
C ALA A 336 15.28 -10.25 -10.06
N ARG A 337 14.24 -11.02 -10.39
CA ARG A 337 13.40 -10.74 -11.53
C ARG A 337 12.60 -9.47 -11.27
N LEU A 338 12.89 -8.43 -12.05
CA LEU A 338 12.16 -7.17 -12.04
C LEU A 338 11.21 -7.05 -13.22
N GLU A 339 10.14 -6.29 -13.07
CA GLU A 339 9.19 -5.96 -14.15
C GLU A 339 9.35 -4.48 -14.55
N LEU A 340 9.25 -4.17 -15.83
CA LEU A 340 9.28 -2.77 -16.26
C LEU A 340 7.94 -2.10 -15.93
N PRO A 341 7.93 -0.77 -15.71
CA PRO A 341 6.69 0.00 -15.62
C PRO A 341 5.79 -0.26 -16.83
N GLY A 342 4.50 -0.50 -16.58
CA GLY A 342 3.53 -0.82 -17.63
C GLY A 342 3.62 -2.24 -18.21
N SER A 343 4.48 -3.11 -17.66
CA SER A 343 4.51 -4.52 -18.07
C SER A 343 3.17 -5.22 -17.78
N PRO A 344 2.77 -6.21 -18.60
CA PRO A 344 1.48 -6.87 -18.44
C PRO A 344 1.44 -7.81 -17.23
N GLY A 345 2.58 -8.27 -16.70
CA GLY A 345 2.64 -9.25 -15.60
C GLY A 345 1.91 -8.78 -14.35
N LYS A 346 2.24 -7.59 -13.83
CA LYS A 346 1.52 -6.97 -12.71
C LYS A 346 0.03 -6.77 -12.99
N ARG A 347 -0.33 -6.34 -14.20
CA ARG A 347 -1.74 -6.17 -14.58
C ARG A 347 -2.48 -7.51 -14.56
N LEU A 348 -1.83 -8.61 -14.94
CA LEU A 348 -2.42 -9.95 -14.88
C LEU A 348 -2.66 -10.39 -13.44
N ARG A 349 -1.70 -10.16 -12.53
CA ARG A 349 -1.88 -10.45 -11.10
C ARG A 349 -3.03 -9.62 -10.51
N GLN A 350 -3.06 -8.31 -10.76
CA GLN A 350 -4.17 -7.44 -10.34
C GLN A 350 -5.53 -7.92 -10.85
N MET A 351 -5.64 -8.29 -12.13
CA MET A 351 -6.92 -8.77 -12.67
C MET A 351 -7.32 -10.14 -12.10
N ARG A 352 -6.38 -11.02 -11.79
CA ARG A 352 -6.67 -12.28 -11.07
C ARG A 352 -7.22 -11.99 -9.68
N THR A 353 -6.53 -11.15 -8.91
CA THR A 353 -6.96 -10.75 -7.56
C THR A 353 -8.36 -10.14 -7.62
N LEU A 354 -8.59 -9.20 -8.55
CA LEU A 354 -9.89 -8.56 -8.72
C LEU A 354 -11.01 -9.55 -9.11
N SER A 355 -10.70 -10.53 -9.95
CA SER A 355 -11.65 -11.58 -10.34
C SER A 355 -12.03 -12.48 -9.15
N VAL A 356 -11.06 -12.83 -8.31
CA VAL A 356 -11.32 -13.60 -7.08
C VAL A 356 -12.09 -12.78 -6.06
N THR A 357 -11.72 -11.51 -5.85
CA THR A 357 -12.49 -10.59 -5.00
C THR A 357 -13.93 -10.46 -5.48
N GLU A 358 -14.17 -10.35 -6.79
CA GLU A 358 -15.52 -10.32 -7.34
C GLU A 358 -16.28 -11.63 -7.07
N ALA A 359 -15.64 -12.79 -7.21
CA ALA A 359 -16.26 -14.08 -6.93
C ALA A 359 -16.62 -14.26 -5.44
N VAL A 360 -15.78 -13.79 -4.52
CA VAL A 360 -15.97 -13.95 -3.07
C VAL A 360 -17.00 -12.96 -2.51
N GLN A 361 -16.98 -11.70 -2.96
CA GLN A 361 -17.74 -10.61 -2.33
C GLN A 361 -18.42 -9.64 -3.30
N GLY A 362 -18.31 -9.85 -4.61
CA GLY A 362 -18.64 -8.83 -5.62
C GLY A 362 -20.07 -8.32 -5.60
N GLY A 363 -21.03 -9.18 -5.24
CA GLY A 363 -22.45 -8.82 -5.11
C GLY A 363 -22.81 -8.08 -3.82
N ARG A 364 -21.91 -8.06 -2.82
CA ARG A 364 -22.15 -7.51 -1.47
C ARG A 364 -21.47 -6.16 -1.26
N VAL A 365 -20.31 -5.96 -1.88
CA VAL A 365 -19.54 -4.71 -1.72
C VAL A 365 -19.79 -3.75 -2.87
N HIS A 366 -19.79 -2.47 -2.55
CA HIS A 366 -19.99 -1.37 -3.48
C HIS A 366 -18.69 -0.62 -3.73
N VAL A 367 -18.51 -0.11 -4.95
CA VAL A 367 -17.38 0.76 -5.31
C VAL A 367 -17.83 2.21 -5.18
N VAL A 368 -16.98 3.08 -4.62
CA VAL A 368 -17.30 4.51 -4.52
C VAL A 368 -17.16 5.19 -5.88
N ASP A 369 -18.21 5.89 -6.32
CA ASP A 369 -18.10 6.78 -7.48
C ASP A 369 -17.35 8.05 -7.04
N LYS A 370 -16.05 8.09 -7.36
CA LYS A 370 -15.16 9.20 -7.04
C LYS A 370 -15.56 10.52 -7.69
N THR A 371 -16.35 10.48 -8.78
CA THR A 371 -16.82 11.68 -9.49
C THR A 371 -18.10 12.21 -8.88
N ALA A 372 -19.07 11.33 -8.65
CA ALA A 372 -20.36 11.69 -8.05
C ALA A 372 -20.27 11.91 -6.53
N GLY A 373 -19.22 11.39 -5.88
CA GLY A 373 -19.03 11.51 -4.44
C GLY A 373 -20.08 10.71 -3.65
N VAL A 374 -20.42 9.51 -4.13
CA VAL A 374 -21.40 8.63 -3.48
C VAL A 374 -20.97 7.17 -3.55
N ILE A 375 -21.53 6.32 -2.68
CA ILE A 375 -21.37 4.87 -2.80
C ILE A 375 -22.14 4.43 -4.05
N GLY A 376 -21.44 3.79 -4.98
CA GLY A 376 -21.95 3.47 -6.30
C GLY A 376 -22.48 2.05 -6.41
N GLN A 377 -22.26 1.47 -7.59
CA GLN A 377 -22.69 0.11 -7.93
C GLN A 377 -21.94 -0.96 -7.14
N THR A 378 -22.49 -2.17 -7.13
CA THR A 378 -21.75 -3.33 -6.60
C THR A 378 -20.50 -3.59 -7.44
N LEU A 379 -19.47 -4.22 -6.87
CA LEU A 379 -18.26 -4.56 -7.61
C LEU A 379 -18.58 -5.44 -8.85
N SER A 380 -19.50 -6.40 -8.72
CA SER A 380 -19.94 -7.23 -9.85
C SER A 380 -20.56 -6.41 -10.99
N GLN A 381 -21.36 -5.38 -10.66
CA GLN A 381 -21.94 -4.47 -11.65
C GLN A 381 -20.88 -3.57 -12.28
N HIS A 382 -19.97 -3.02 -11.46
CA HIS A 382 -18.86 -2.20 -11.92
C HIS A 382 -17.96 -2.93 -12.92
N LEU A 383 -17.69 -4.22 -12.69
CA LEU A 383 -16.81 -5.03 -13.54
C LEU A 383 -17.52 -5.67 -14.74
N ALA A 384 -18.86 -5.73 -14.77
CA ALA A 384 -19.62 -6.37 -15.83
C ALA A 384 -19.25 -5.86 -17.25
N PRO A 385 -19.09 -4.54 -17.51
CA PRO A 385 -18.69 -4.04 -18.82
C PRO A 385 -17.27 -4.44 -19.24
N HIS A 386 -16.43 -4.84 -18.28
CA HIS A 386 -15.01 -5.10 -18.49
C HIS A 386 -14.67 -6.60 -18.57
N ARG A 387 -15.60 -7.50 -18.23
CA ARG A 387 -15.35 -8.96 -18.17
C ARG A 387 -14.71 -9.52 -19.43
N ALA A 388 -15.22 -9.17 -20.61
CA ALA A 388 -14.69 -9.65 -21.87
C ALA A 388 -13.23 -9.21 -22.11
N ALA A 389 -12.90 -7.97 -21.76
CA ALA A 389 -11.55 -7.44 -21.90
C ALA A 389 -10.58 -8.09 -20.91
N ILE A 390 -11.02 -8.29 -19.66
CA ILE A 390 -10.24 -8.97 -18.62
C ILE A 390 -9.98 -10.43 -19.03
N ALA A 391 -10.99 -11.15 -19.51
CA ALA A 391 -10.87 -12.53 -19.95
C ALA A 391 -9.92 -12.67 -21.16
N ALA A 392 -10.09 -11.82 -22.17
CA ALA A 392 -9.21 -11.81 -23.35
C ALA A 392 -7.75 -11.53 -22.97
N PHE A 393 -7.52 -10.60 -22.03
CA PHE A 393 -6.18 -10.33 -21.52
C PHE A 393 -5.61 -11.50 -20.69
N ALA A 394 -6.43 -12.15 -19.86
CA ALA A 394 -5.99 -13.29 -19.08
C ALA A 394 -5.57 -14.48 -19.94
N ASP A 395 -6.27 -14.69 -21.06
CA ASP A 395 -6.00 -15.78 -22.01
C ASP A 395 -4.77 -15.49 -22.90
N ALA A 396 -4.76 -14.34 -23.59
CA ALA A 396 -3.74 -14.04 -24.60
C ALA A 396 -2.56 -13.21 -24.08
N GLY A 397 -2.72 -12.52 -22.95
CA GLY A 397 -1.72 -11.59 -22.40
C GLY A 397 -1.42 -10.39 -23.31
N GLY A 398 -0.25 -9.79 -23.10
CA GLY A 398 0.30 -8.77 -24.02
C GLY A 398 -0.04 -7.31 -23.69
N LEU A 399 0.84 -6.42 -24.16
CA LEU A 399 0.81 -4.98 -23.85
C LEU A 399 -0.42 -4.24 -24.39
N ARG A 400 -0.98 -4.69 -25.51
CA ARG A 400 -2.16 -4.05 -26.12
C ARG A 400 -3.41 -4.32 -25.29
N LEU A 401 -3.60 -5.57 -24.86
CA LEU A 401 -4.75 -5.99 -24.07
C LEU A 401 -4.65 -5.51 -22.62
N SER A 402 -3.45 -5.25 -22.11
CA SER A 402 -3.27 -4.65 -20.78
C SER A 402 -3.61 -3.15 -20.71
N ARG A 403 -3.87 -2.48 -21.84
CA ARG A 403 -4.19 -1.05 -21.87
C ARG A 403 -5.51 -0.79 -21.14
N GLY A 404 -5.49 0.15 -20.20
CA GLY A 404 -6.68 0.55 -19.43
C GLY A 404 -6.98 -0.33 -18.21
N LEU A 405 -6.37 -1.51 -18.07
CA LEU A 405 -6.64 -2.40 -16.93
C LEU A 405 -6.20 -1.80 -15.58
N SER A 406 -5.17 -0.94 -15.58
CA SER A 406 -4.77 -0.16 -14.40
C SER A 406 -5.90 0.72 -13.89
N ALA A 407 -6.62 1.38 -14.81
CA ALA A 407 -7.71 2.27 -14.45
C ALA A 407 -8.90 1.48 -13.87
N ILE A 408 -9.15 0.26 -14.36
CA ILE A 408 -10.18 -0.63 -13.80
C ILE A 408 -9.79 -1.04 -12.37
N TRP A 409 -8.53 -1.42 -12.14
CA TRP A 409 -8.02 -1.72 -10.81
C TRP A 409 -8.15 -0.53 -9.85
N GLU A 410 -7.64 0.64 -10.23
CA GLU A 410 -7.69 1.88 -9.43
C GLU A 410 -9.12 2.38 -9.18
N ALA A 411 -10.04 2.16 -10.13
CA ALA A 411 -11.44 2.53 -9.97
C ALA A 411 -12.20 1.57 -9.06
N SER A 412 -11.71 0.35 -8.82
CA SER A 412 -12.39 -0.65 -8.00
C SER A 412 -12.23 -0.43 -6.48
N PHE A 413 -11.42 0.53 -6.05
CA PHE A 413 -11.17 0.86 -4.65
C PHE A 413 -11.56 2.31 -4.31
N PRO A 414 -11.95 2.59 -3.05
CA PRO A 414 -12.24 1.62 -1.99
C PRO A 414 -13.51 0.82 -2.30
N MET A 415 -13.56 -0.41 -1.80
CA MET A 415 -14.80 -1.18 -1.74
C MET A 415 -15.46 -0.96 -0.38
N VAL A 416 -16.77 -0.87 -0.34
CA VAL A 416 -17.55 -0.56 0.86
C VAL A 416 -18.63 -1.62 1.02
N LEU A 417 -18.62 -2.32 2.15
CA LEU A 417 -19.81 -3.00 2.65
C LEU A 417 -20.59 -1.96 3.47
N PRO A 418 -21.72 -1.44 2.96
CA PRO A 418 -22.53 -0.50 3.74
C PRO A 418 -23.08 -1.20 4.99
N PRO A 419 -23.28 -0.47 6.09
CA PRO A 419 -23.90 -1.03 7.27
C PRO A 419 -25.35 -1.43 6.95
N ALA A 420 -25.79 -2.58 7.49
CA ALA A 420 -27.16 -3.06 7.28
C ALA A 420 -28.21 -2.11 7.88
N GLU A 421 -27.86 -1.44 8.97
CA GLU A 421 -28.69 -0.44 9.65
C GLU A 421 -27.96 0.92 9.70
N PRO A 422 -28.67 2.05 9.80
CA PRO A 422 -28.05 3.39 9.78
C PRO A 422 -26.97 3.64 10.84
N ASP A 423 -27.03 2.92 11.96
CA ASP A 423 -26.09 2.96 13.08
C ASP A 423 -25.32 1.64 13.28
N GLY A 424 -25.45 0.72 12.32
CA GLY A 424 -24.78 -0.57 12.31
C GLY A 424 -23.28 -0.51 12.00
N LEU A 425 -22.70 -1.67 11.70
CA LEU A 425 -21.29 -1.83 11.34
C LEU A 425 -21.12 -1.93 9.82
N GLY A 426 -20.33 -1.03 9.23
CA GLY A 426 -19.88 -1.09 7.85
C GLY A 426 -18.40 -1.47 7.73
N VAL A 427 -17.95 -1.78 6.52
CA VAL A 427 -16.55 -2.10 6.23
C VAL A 427 -16.08 -1.31 5.02
N VAL A 428 -14.91 -0.68 5.12
CA VAL A 428 -14.19 -0.10 3.99
C VAL A 428 -12.95 -0.95 3.73
N LEU A 429 -12.82 -1.49 2.54
CA LEU A 429 -11.70 -2.30 2.08
C LEU A 429 -10.81 -1.45 1.16
N LEU A 430 -9.56 -1.21 1.58
CA LEU A 430 -8.59 -0.39 0.87
C LEU A 430 -7.55 -1.24 0.14
N ASN A 431 -7.13 -0.76 -1.03
CA ASN A 431 -5.88 -1.21 -1.63
C ASN A 431 -4.73 -0.41 -1.03
N SER A 432 -3.92 -1.06 -0.19
CA SER A 432 -2.73 -0.44 0.41
C SER A 432 -1.43 -0.72 -0.33
N ASN A 433 -1.46 -1.32 -1.53
CA ASN A 433 -0.25 -1.72 -2.24
C ASN A 433 0.36 -0.55 -3.02
N ALA A 434 1.64 -0.26 -2.79
CA ALA A 434 2.36 0.67 -3.67
C ALA A 434 2.61 0.05 -5.05
N GLU A 435 2.68 0.89 -6.08
CA GLU A 435 3.11 0.46 -7.41
C GLU A 435 4.62 0.17 -7.43
N THR A 436 4.96 -1.07 -7.12
CA THR A 436 6.35 -1.56 -7.06
C THR A 436 6.64 -2.46 -8.27
N HIS A 437 7.92 -2.50 -8.64
CA HIS A 437 8.44 -3.14 -9.86
C HIS A 437 9.60 -4.10 -9.59
N PHE A 438 9.96 -4.23 -8.30
CA PHE A 438 11.13 -4.95 -7.84
C PHE A 438 10.85 -5.57 -6.47
N SER A 439 11.38 -6.76 -6.23
CA SER A 439 11.06 -7.53 -5.01
C SER A 439 11.48 -6.81 -3.72
N PHE A 440 12.58 -6.04 -3.70
CA PHE A 440 12.95 -5.28 -2.50
C PHE A 440 12.00 -4.14 -2.13
N THR A 441 11.17 -3.70 -3.07
CA THR A 441 10.15 -2.69 -2.80
C THR A 441 8.76 -3.31 -2.69
N ASN A 442 8.60 -4.62 -2.79
CA ASN A 442 7.28 -5.28 -2.83
C ASN A 442 6.40 -4.97 -1.62
N ALA A 443 6.98 -4.87 -0.43
CA ALA A 443 6.35 -4.66 0.87
C ALA A 443 5.97 -3.20 1.14
N LEU A 444 6.30 -2.28 0.22
CA LEU A 444 5.94 -0.87 0.39
C LEU A 444 4.42 -0.68 0.32
N GLY A 445 3.88 -0.13 1.40
CA GLY A 445 2.47 0.24 1.50
C GLY A 445 2.19 1.70 1.13
N LEU A 446 1.10 1.95 0.41
CA LEU A 446 0.56 3.27 0.13
C LEU A 446 -0.96 3.17 -0.07
N VAL A 447 -1.72 4.10 0.51
CA VAL A 447 -3.14 4.29 0.15
C VAL A 447 -3.24 5.54 -0.73
N ALA A 448 -3.83 5.43 -1.94
CA ALA A 448 -3.96 6.55 -2.84
C ALA A 448 -4.78 7.70 -2.22
N GLU A 449 -4.49 8.95 -2.60
CA GLU A 449 -5.22 10.11 -2.06
C GLU A 449 -6.70 10.04 -2.44
N GLU A 450 -6.98 9.66 -3.68
CA GLU A 450 -8.32 9.47 -4.21
C GLU A 450 -9.10 8.42 -3.43
N ASP A 451 -8.42 7.35 -2.98
CA ASP A 451 -9.04 6.29 -2.18
C ASP A 451 -9.32 6.76 -0.75
N MET A 452 -8.41 7.56 -0.16
CA MET A 452 -8.65 8.17 1.15
C MET A 452 -9.83 9.13 1.11
N GLN A 453 -9.94 9.99 0.08
CA GLN A 453 -11.08 10.90 -0.06
C GLN A 453 -12.39 10.14 -0.32
N ALA A 454 -12.37 9.13 -1.18
CA ALA A 454 -13.51 8.27 -1.44
C ALA A 454 -13.99 7.50 -0.19
N MET A 455 -13.07 7.06 0.66
CA MET A 455 -13.40 6.49 1.97
C MET A 455 -14.12 7.53 2.84
N LEU A 456 -13.61 8.76 2.94
CA LEU A 456 -14.27 9.81 3.74
C LEU A 456 -15.70 10.09 3.25
N VAL A 457 -15.91 10.09 1.94
CA VAL A 457 -17.23 10.19 1.30
C VAL A 457 -18.16 9.05 1.71
N ALA A 458 -17.67 7.81 1.73
CA ALA A 458 -18.44 6.65 2.17
C ALA A 458 -18.82 6.78 3.67
N LEU A 459 -17.86 7.19 4.51
CA LEU A 459 -18.08 7.38 5.94
C LEU A 459 -19.08 8.51 6.26
N ALA A 460 -19.12 9.55 5.42
CA ALA A 460 -20.03 10.69 5.59
C ALA A 460 -21.49 10.35 5.24
N GLN A 461 -21.74 9.37 4.36
CA GLN A 461 -23.10 8.92 4.03
C GLN A 461 -23.77 8.16 5.17
N TYR A 462 -22.98 7.59 6.09
CA TYR A 462 -23.47 6.90 7.28
C TYR A 462 -22.88 7.51 8.55
N PRO A 463 -23.34 8.72 8.95
CA PRO A 463 -22.73 9.46 10.06
C PRO A 463 -22.94 8.81 11.43
N ARG A 464 -23.95 7.93 11.56
CA ARG A 464 -24.26 7.19 12.80
C ARG A 464 -23.66 5.79 12.85
N ALA A 465 -23.18 5.28 11.71
CA ALA A 465 -22.62 3.93 11.65
C ALA A 465 -21.19 3.90 12.17
N ARG A 466 -20.78 2.72 12.62
CA ARG A 466 -19.39 2.41 12.92
C ARG A 466 -18.75 1.71 11.74
N PHE A 467 -17.44 1.84 11.60
CA PHE A 467 -16.74 1.25 10.46
C PHE A 467 -15.45 0.54 10.86
N ILE A 468 -15.24 -0.61 10.22
CA ILE A 468 -13.93 -1.21 10.05
C ILE A 468 -13.27 -0.57 8.83
N ILE A 469 -12.07 -0.03 9.01
CA ILE A 469 -11.19 0.43 7.93
C ILE A 469 -10.13 -0.63 7.71
N ALA A 470 -10.35 -1.50 6.73
CA ALA A 470 -9.51 -2.64 6.44
C ALA A 470 -8.47 -2.31 5.35
N LEU A 471 -7.24 -2.71 5.60
CA LEU A 471 -6.10 -2.57 4.69
C LEU A 471 -5.08 -3.67 4.97
N HIS A 472 -4.09 -3.88 4.11
CA HIS A 472 -3.08 -4.93 4.35
C HIS A 472 -1.89 -4.41 5.15
N HIS A 473 -1.25 -3.34 4.66
CA HIS A 473 -0.06 -2.77 5.30
C HIS A 473 -0.45 -2.00 6.57
N HIS A 474 0.43 -2.05 7.58
CA HIS A 474 0.14 -1.38 8.84
C HIS A 474 0.17 0.16 8.68
N PRO A 475 -0.83 0.87 9.25
CA PRO A 475 -0.92 2.33 9.10
C PRO A 475 0.23 3.12 9.72
N VAL A 476 0.85 2.58 10.77
CA VAL A 476 1.89 3.24 11.56
C VAL A 476 2.76 2.19 12.24
N GLU A 477 4.06 2.49 12.37
CA GLU A 477 5.03 1.60 13.02
C GLU A 477 4.62 1.27 14.47
N TYR A 478 4.82 0.01 14.85
CA TYR A 478 4.45 -0.47 16.18
C TYR A 478 5.32 0.19 17.27
N PRO A 479 4.79 0.34 18.50
CA PRO A 479 5.52 0.94 19.59
C PRO A 479 6.64 0.05 20.15
N GLN A 480 6.78 -1.19 19.69
CA GLN A 480 7.78 -2.14 20.18
C GLN A 480 9.17 -1.79 19.64
N GLN A 481 10.19 -2.08 20.44
CA GLN A 481 11.58 -1.95 19.98
C GLN A 481 11.84 -3.03 18.92
N ALA A 482 12.18 -2.60 17.71
CA ALA A 482 12.55 -3.52 16.63
C ALA A 482 13.97 -4.06 16.87
N LYS A 483 14.19 -5.34 16.58
CA LYS A 483 15.51 -5.97 16.72
C LYS A 483 16.45 -5.49 15.63
N ALA A 484 15.95 -5.43 14.39
CA ALA A 484 16.67 -4.92 13.24
C ALA A 484 16.06 -3.61 12.72
N PHE A 485 16.89 -2.72 12.18
CA PHE A 485 16.41 -1.49 11.54
C PHE A 485 15.54 -1.77 10.30
N SER A 486 15.84 -2.86 9.59
CA SER A 486 15.08 -3.30 8.42
C SER A 486 13.63 -3.66 8.73
N GLU A 487 13.31 -4.07 9.96
CA GLU A 487 11.93 -4.32 10.37
C GLU A 487 11.11 -3.02 10.26
N ARG A 488 11.72 -1.86 10.53
CA ARG A 488 11.06 -0.55 10.59
C ARG A 488 10.98 0.22 9.29
N ILE A 489 11.67 -0.23 8.25
CA ILE A 489 11.65 0.44 6.95
C ILE A 489 10.87 -0.42 5.97
N GLY A 490 9.90 0.20 5.32
CA GLY A 490 9.29 -0.35 4.12
C GLY A 490 8.20 -1.39 4.37
N THR A 491 7.69 -1.51 5.60
CA THR A 491 6.55 -2.37 5.95
C THR A 491 5.31 -1.57 6.38
N ALA A 492 5.50 -0.32 6.84
CA ALA A 492 4.42 0.62 7.14
C ALA A 492 3.95 1.37 5.89
N LEU A 493 2.72 1.89 5.93
CA LEU A 493 2.27 2.86 4.94
C LEU A 493 3.22 4.06 4.86
N ILE A 494 3.72 4.34 3.65
CA ILE A 494 4.56 5.50 3.35
C ILE A 494 3.84 6.80 3.74
N ASN A 495 2.54 6.89 3.46
CA ASN A 495 1.69 8.03 3.81
C ASN A 495 0.83 7.80 5.07
N GLY A 496 1.24 6.87 5.95
CA GLY A 496 0.49 6.45 7.13
C GLY A 496 0.12 7.59 8.10
N SER A 497 1.03 8.54 8.34
CA SER A 497 0.74 9.70 9.20
C SER A 497 -0.36 10.60 8.63
N ARG A 498 -0.47 10.70 7.30
CA ARG A 498 -1.58 11.42 6.65
C ARG A 498 -2.87 10.64 6.82
N PHE A 499 -2.84 9.33 6.53
CA PHE A 499 -3.97 8.43 6.67
C PHE A 499 -4.60 8.51 8.07
N ILE A 500 -3.81 8.36 9.13
CA ILE A 500 -4.33 8.41 10.51
C ILE A 500 -4.87 9.82 10.87
N ARG A 501 -4.23 10.90 10.42
CA ARG A 501 -4.73 12.28 10.68
C ARG A 501 -6.07 12.52 10.01
N LEU A 502 -6.29 11.98 8.82
CA LEU A 502 -7.57 12.08 8.10
C LEU A 502 -8.70 11.35 8.84
N LEU A 503 -8.39 10.24 9.51
CA LEU A 503 -9.37 9.48 10.29
C LEU A 503 -9.65 10.08 11.68
N LYS A 504 -8.71 10.84 12.24
CA LYS A 504 -8.79 11.41 13.61
C LYS A 504 -10.14 12.07 13.96
N PRO A 505 -10.77 12.90 13.10
CA PRO A 505 -12.02 13.59 13.46
C PRO A 505 -13.19 12.64 13.78
N GLN A 506 -13.17 11.43 13.24
CA GLN A 506 -14.24 10.44 13.36
C GLN A 506 -13.73 9.13 13.99
N ALA A 507 -12.52 9.12 14.51
CA ALA A 507 -11.87 7.92 15.04
C ALA A 507 -12.63 7.21 16.16
N HIS A 508 -13.49 7.90 16.91
CA HIS A 508 -14.31 7.32 17.98
C HIS A 508 -15.27 6.21 17.49
N ARG A 509 -15.64 6.22 16.21
CA ARG A 509 -16.53 5.23 15.58
C ARG A 509 -15.81 4.30 14.60
N LEU A 510 -14.48 4.28 14.62
CA LEU A 510 -13.65 3.56 13.66
C LEU A 510 -12.67 2.60 14.34
N VAL A 511 -12.40 1.48 13.69
CA VAL A 511 -11.23 0.63 13.96
C VAL A 511 -10.50 0.34 12.66
N ALA A 512 -9.18 0.49 12.64
CA ALA A 512 -8.36 0.07 11.51
C ALA A 512 -7.91 -1.38 11.71
N MET A 513 -8.12 -2.26 10.73
CA MET A 513 -7.77 -3.69 10.81
C MET A 513 -6.82 -4.04 9.65
N HIS A 514 -5.67 -4.66 9.96
CA HIS A 514 -4.66 -4.99 8.96
C HIS A 514 -3.82 -6.24 9.30
N GLY A 515 -2.81 -6.56 8.47
CA GLY A 515 -1.82 -7.60 8.75
C GLY A 515 -0.43 -7.22 8.26
N HIS A 516 0.12 -7.96 7.28
CA HIS A 516 1.41 -7.76 6.59
C HIS A 516 2.65 -8.16 7.39
N ARG A 517 2.67 -7.93 8.70
CA ARG A 517 3.80 -8.36 9.54
C ARG A 517 3.67 -9.76 10.10
N HIS A 518 2.52 -10.39 9.85
CA HIS A 518 2.15 -11.72 10.33
C HIS A 518 2.16 -11.91 11.87
N ILE A 519 2.53 -10.87 12.63
CA ILE A 519 2.46 -10.80 14.09
C ILE A 519 1.31 -9.92 14.53
N ASP A 520 0.78 -10.21 15.71
CA ASP A 520 -0.31 -9.46 16.29
C ASP A 520 0.15 -8.21 17.01
N TRP A 521 -0.70 -7.19 16.93
CA TRP A 521 -0.60 -5.98 17.72
C TRP A 521 -1.97 -5.31 17.80
N ILE A 522 -2.41 -4.98 19.00
CA ILE A 522 -3.62 -4.20 19.21
C ILE A 522 -3.24 -2.95 19.98
N GLY A 523 -3.55 -1.81 19.37
CA GLY A 523 -3.12 -0.52 19.87
C GLY A 523 -4.02 0.62 19.44
N ARG A 524 -3.51 1.82 19.66
CA ARG A 524 -4.20 3.04 19.24
C ARG A 524 -3.22 4.12 18.85
N CYS A 525 -3.69 5.00 17.98
CA CYS A 525 -3.04 6.24 17.62
C CYS A 525 -4.01 7.40 17.93
N GLY A 526 -3.86 7.98 19.12
CA GLY A 526 -4.89 8.87 19.67
C GLY A 526 -6.21 8.12 19.89
N PRO A 527 -7.36 8.63 19.44
CA PRO A 527 -8.65 7.95 19.56
C PRO A 527 -8.84 6.77 18.60
N LEU A 528 -8.03 6.65 17.54
CA LEU A 528 -8.21 5.58 16.55
C LEU A 528 -7.59 4.27 17.06
N ARG A 529 -8.42 3.22 17.15
CA ARG A 529 -7.98 1.85 17.46
C ARG A 529 -7.44 1.17 16.20
N ILE A 530 -6.39 0.38 16.37
CA ILE A 530 -5.70 -0.33 15.30
C ILE A 530 -5.47 -1.78 15.75
N ALA A 531 -5.88 -2.75 14.94
CA ALA A 531 -5.70 -4.17 15.18
C ALA A 531 -4.95 -4.81 14.01
N SER A 532 -3.80 -5.41 14.30
CA SER A 532 -3.05 -6.28 13.40
C SER A 532 -3.39 -7.73 13.70
N ALA A 533 -3.82 -8.48 12.68
CA ALA A 533 -3.97 -9.92 12.78
C ALA A 533 -2.59 -10.60 12.68
N PRO A 534 -2.34 -11.64 13.49
CA PRO A 534 -1.27 -12.57 13.21
C PRO A 534 -1.67 -13.45 12.02
N SER A 535 -0.69 -14.12 11.43
CA SER A 535 -0.98 -15.13 10.42
C SER A 535 -1.44 -16.44 11.06
N PRO A 536 -2.52 -17.07 10.56
CA PRO A 536 -2.89 -18.44 10.92
C PRO A 536 -2.04 -19.50 10.20
N VAL A 537 -1.04 -19.07 9.42
CA VAL A 537 -0.16 -19.95 8.63
C VAL A 537 1.32 -19.62 8.89
N MET A 538 1.71 -18.35 8.77
CA MET A 538 3.08 -17.82 8.80
C MET A 538 3.59 -17.51 10.23
N GLU A 539 4.83 -17.02 10.32
CA GLU A 539 5.64 -16.62 11.51
C GLU A 539 6.11 -17.69 12.46
N ALA A 540 5.31 -18.73 12.68
CA ALA A 540 5.70 -19.82 13.55
C ALA A 540 6.52 -20.85 12.75
N THR A 541 7.55 -21.44 13.35
CA THR A 541 8.18 -22.64 12.78
C THR A 541 7.13 -23.72 12.57
N ASN A 542 7.43 -24.73 11.75
CA ASN A 542 6.42 -25.75 11.41
C ASN A 542 5.82 -26.47 12.64
N ASP A 543 6.54 -26.50 13.76
CA ASP A 543 6.17 -27.09 15.06
C ASP A 543 5.55 -26.12 16.08
N GLU A 544 5.54 -24.82 15.81
CA GLU A 544 4.93 -23.82 16.68
C GLU A 544 3.48 -23.49 16.25
N PRO A 545 2.59 -23.17 17.22
CA PRO A 545 1.22 -22.78 16.90
C PRO A 545 1.17 -21.40 16.23
N THR A 546 0.22 -21.26 15.32
CA THR A 546 -0.15 -19.99 14.68
C THR A 546 -1.50 -19.51 15.20
N ALA A 547 -1.99 -18.35 14.80
CA ALA A 547 -3.26 -17.85 15.33
C ALA A 547 -3.99 -16.88 14.40
N PHE A 548 -5.25 -16.62 14.73
CA PHE A 548 -6.04 -15.49 14.25
C PHE A 548 -6.93 -14.96 15.38
N TYR A 549 -7.64 -13.85 15.16
CA TYR A 549 -8.52 -13.27 16.17
C TYR A 549 -10.00 -13.39 15.82
N ILE A 550 -10.85 -13.56 16.85
CA ILE A 550 -12.24 -13.15 16.83
C ILE A 550 -12.36 -11.86 17.63
N HIS A 551 -12.70 -10.76 16.97
CA HIS A 551 -12.96 -9.49 17.61
C HIS A 551 -14.44 -9.34 17.94
N HIS A 552 -14.72 -8.81 19.12
CA HIS A 552 -16.05 -8.36 19.52
C HIS A 552 -16.06 -6.84 19.47
N LEU A 553 -16.85 -6.29 18.54
CA LEU A 553 -17.00 -4.85 18.32
C LEU A 553 -18.39 -4.44 18.76
N GLY A 554 -18.50 -3.38 19.56
CA GLY A 554 -19.77 -2.98 20.14
C GLY A 554 -20.28 -1.63 19.63
N ALA A 555 -21.60 -1.48 19.63
CA ALA A 555 -22.24 -0.17 19.54
C ALA A 555 -22.22 0.50 20.92
N GLY A 556 -21.26 1.42 21.14
CA GLY A 556 -21.19 2.21 22.37
C GLY A 556 -22.38 3.16 22.51
N ALA A 557 -22.84 3.38 23.74
CA ALA A 557 -24.01 4.20 24.07
C ALA A 557 -23.89 5.67 23.62
N ASP A 558 -22.67 6.18 23.45
CA ASP A 558 -22.34 7.53 23.00
C ASP A 558 -22.16 7.65 21.47
N GLY A 559 -22.46 6.59 20.72
CA GLY A 559 -22.22 6.55 19.27
C GLY A 559 -20.83 6.01 18.90
N SER A 560 -19.98 5.68 19.87
CA SER A 560 -18.65 5.12 19.61
C SER A 560 -18.68 3.67 19.11
N LEU A 561 -17.55 3.22 18.57
CA LEU A 561 -17.24 1.82 18.34
C LEU A 561 -16.50 1.30 19.57
N ALA A 562 -17.16 0.46 20.36
CA ALA A 562 -16.54 -0.25 21.46
C ALA A 562 -15.72 -1.43 20.94
N MET A 563 -14.63 -1.78 21.64
CA MET A 563 -13.79 -2.93 21.33
C MET A 563 -13.51 -3.70 22.61
N MET A 564 -14.07 -4.91 22.69
CA MET A 564 -13.86 -5.81 23.82
C MET A 564 -12.57 -6.62 23.62
N ALA A 565 -12.12 -7.30 24.68
CA ALA A 565 -10.98 -8.20 24.60
C ALA A 565 -11.26 -9.28 23.53
N PRO A 566 -10.38 -9.44 22.52
CA PRO A 566 -10.61 -10.40 21.45
C PRO A 566 -10.27 -11.83 21.90
N GLU A 567 -10.86 -12.81 21.23
CA GLU A 567 -10.50 -14.21 21.39
C GLU A 567 -9.35 -14.54 20.44
N ARG A 568 -8.18 -14.91 20.98
CA ARG A 568 -7.06 -15.41 20.19
C ARG A 568 -7.26 -16.90 19.93
N VAL A 569 -7.46 -17.28 18.67
CA VAL A 569 -7.69 -18.67 18.26
C VAL A 569 -6.38 -19.28 17.77
N GLU A 570 -5.87 -20.28 18.47
CA GLU A 570 -4.65 -20.98 18.09
C GLU A 570 -4.91 -22.10 17.08
N ILE A 571 -4.05 -22.17 16.07
CA ILE A 571 -3.97 -23.25 15.09
C ILE A 571 -2.69 -24.03 15.37
N ARG A 572 -2.88 -25.23 15.91
CA ARG A 572 -1.78 -26.13 16.25
C ARG A 572 -1.24 -26.81 14.99
N PRO A 573 0.06 -27.13 14.95
CA PRO A 573 0.61 -27.98 13.91
C PRO A 573 -0.07 -29.36 13.90
N THR A 574 -0.32 -29.88 12.71
CA THR A 574 -0.64 -31.31 12.53
C THR A 574 0.61 -32.15 12.79
N ALA A 575 0.56 -32.99 13.82
CA ALA A 575 1.67 -33.89 14.16
C ALA A 575 1.95 -34.87 12.99
N GLY A 576 3.17 -34.83 12.45
CA GLY A 576 3.66 -35.81 11.46
C GLY A 576 3.62 -35.40 9.98
N ALA A 577 3.44 -34.11 9.66
CA ALA A 577 3.59 -33.60 8.29
C ALA A 577 5.05 -33.42 7.88
#